data_AF-A0A1V0A266-F1
#
_entry.id   AF-A0A1V0A266-F1
#
_cell.length_a   1.000
_cell.length_b   1.000
_cell.length_c   1.000
_cell.angle_alpha   90.00
_cell.angle_beta   90.00
_cell.angle_gamma   90.00
#
_symmetry.space_group_name_H-M   'P 1'
#
loop_
_entity.id
_entity.type
_entity.pdbx_description
1 polymer ?
#
loop_
_entity_poly.entity_id
_entity_poly.type
_entity_poly.pdbx_seq_one_letter_code
_entity_poly.pdbx_strand_id
1 'polypeptide(L)'
;MIEHVIQVPHSHLYPGLVLDAPADAHDFLVLFGDESESRAQLLRDDAGRPVLRMGGYMTARGTVVDERVWTVRESVQRGDRIRLRLGRSLP
;
A
#
# COMPACT_ATOMS: atom_id res chain seq x y z
N MET A 1 3.59 -6.55 -15.75
CA MET A 1 2.47 -5.63 -16.01
C MET A 1 1.83 -5.34 -14.66
N ILE A 2 1.50 -4.08 -14.32
CA ILE A 2 0.74 -3.80 -13.08
C ILE A 2 -0.73 -3.89 -13.47
N GLU A 3 -1.42 -4.93 -12.98
CA GLU A 3 -2.78 -5.25 -13.42
C GLU A 3 -3.86 -4.70 -12.47
N HIS A 4 -3.46 -4.15 -11.33
CA HIS A 4 -4.38 -3.73 -10.27
C HIS A 4 -4.11 -2.31 -9.80
N VAL A 5 -5.19 -1.53 -9.70
CA VAL A 5 -5.18 -0.18 -9.14
C VAL A 5 -5.98 -0.18 -7.84
N ILE A 6 -5.38 0.32 -6.76
CA ILE A 6 -6.02 0.53 -5.46
C ILE A 6 -6.20 2.01 -5.26
N GLN A 7 -7.44 2.44 -5.04
CA GLN A 7 -7.73 3.84 -4.73
C GLN A 7 -7.61 4.09 -3.23
N VAL A 8 -6.90 5.15 -2.88
CA VAL A 8 -6.77 5.64 -1.51
C VAL A 8 -7.29 7.08 -1.49
N PRO A 9 -8.31 7.43 -0.69
CA PRO A 9 -8.92 8.77 -0.72
C PRO A 9 -8.06 9.88 -0.11
N HIS A 10 -6.82 9.56 0.29
CA HIS A 10 -5.87 10.46 0.93
C HIS A 10 -4.65 10.63 0.03
N SER A 11 -3.86 11.67 0.24
CA SER A 11 -2.58 11.88 -0.46
C SER A 11 -1.40 11.11 0.16
N HIS A 12 -1.62 10.41 1.29
CA HIS A 12 -0.57 9.70 2.01
C HIS A 12 -1.11 8.42 2.67
N LEU A 13 -0.23 7.44 2.84
CA LEU A 13 -0.46 6.32 3.74
C LEU A 13 -0.26 6.75 5.20
N TYR A 14 -1.00 6.12 6.11
CA TYR A 14 -0.88 6.35 7.55
C TYR A 14 -1.24 5.10 8.35
N PRO A 15 -0.78 4.98 9.61
CA PRO A 15 -1.12 3.83 10.45
C PRO A 15 -2.63 3.72 10.67
N GLY A 16 -3.19 2.54 10.42
CA GLY A 16 -4.61 2.26 10.52
C GLY A 16 -5.38 2.39 9.20
N LEU A 17 -4.78 2.96 8.14
CA LEU A 17 -5.36 2.94 6.80
C LEU A 17 -5.62 1.48 6.37
N VAL A 18 -6.78 1.25 5.76
CA VAL A 18 -7.16 -0.06 5.23
C VAL A 18 -7.07 -0.02 3.71
N LEU A 19 -6.24 -0.86 3.13
CA LEU A 19 -6.20 -1.11 1.70
C LEU A 19 -7.08 -2.31 1.37
N ASP A 20 -7.84 -2.21 0.30
CA ASP A 20 -8.62 -3.31 -0.24
C ASP A 20 -8.03 -3.69 -1.60
N ALA A 21 -7.38 -4.85 -1.67
CA ALA A 21 -6.66 -5.36 -2.84
C ALA A 21 -7.24 -6.70 -3.30
N PRO A 22 -7.01 -7.11 -4.55
CA PRO A 22 -7.19 -8.51 -4.94
C PRO A 22 -6.27 -9.42 -4.09
N ALA A 23 -6.75 -10.60 -3.70
CA ALA A 23 -6.06 -11.49 -2.76
C ALA A 23 -4.78 -12.12 -3.34
N ASP A 24 -4.70 -12.22 -4.66
CA ASP A 24 -3.57 -12.73 -5.44
C ASP A 24 -2.62 -11.61 -5.93
N ALA A 25 -2.97 -10.35 -5.70
CA ALA A 25 -2.15 -9.21 -6.09
C ALA A 25 -0.99 -8.98 -5.12
N HIS A 26 0.23 -9.21 -5.60
CA HIS A 26 1.47 -8.89 -4.87
C HIS A 26 2.09 -7.55 -5.32
N ASP A 27 1.60 -6.98 -6.42
CA ASP A 27 2.11 -5.75 -7.02
C ASP A 27 0.92 -4.97 -7.60
N PHE A 28 0.78 -3.72 -7.18
CA PHE A 28 -0.35 -2.88 -7.57
C PHE A 28 0.04 -1.41 -7.59
N LEU A 29 -0.69 -0.64 -8.39
CA LEU A 29 -0.61 0.81 -8.41
C LEU A 29 -1.55 1.35 -7.31
N VAL A 30 -1.06 2.27 -6.49
CA VAL A 30 -1.90 3.04 -5.57
C VAL A 30 -2.16 4.38 -6.21
N LEU A 31 -3.43 4.69 -6.46
CA LEU A 31 -3.90 6.00 -6.90
C LEU A 31 -4.43 6.74 -5.67
N PHE A 32 -3.74 7.82 -5.31
CA PHE A 32 -4.11 8.66 -4.17
C PHE A 32 -5.20 9.68 -4.55
N GLY A 33 -5.87 10.23 -3.54
CA GLY A 33 -6.99 11.16 -3.73
C GLY A 33 -6.59 12.53 -4.30
N ASP A 34 -5.29 12.80 -4.37
CA ASP A 34 -4.72 13.98 -5.05
C ASP A 34 -4.18 13.65 -6.44
N GLU A 35 -4.60 12.52 -7.03
CA GLU A 35 -4.19 12.02 -8.34
C GLU A 35 -2.71 11.64 -8.46
N SER A 36 -1.95 11.71 -7.36
CA SER A 36 -0.61 11.12 -7.33
C SER A 36 -0.69 9.60 -7.34
N GLU A 37 0.30 8.97 -7.94
CA GLU A 37 0.35 7.52 -8.09
C GLU A 37 1.70 6.99 -7.61
N SER A 38 1.69 5.80 -7.03
CA SER A 38 2.92 5.04 -6.89
C SER A 38 2.70 3.54 -6.79
N ARG A 39 3.74 2.80 -7.13
CA ARG A 39 3.75 1.36 -7.09
C ARG A 39 3.88 0.87 -5.66
N ALA A 40 3.08 -0.11 -5.29
CA ALA A 40 3.16 -0.79 -4.03
C ALA A 40 3.31 -2.30 -4.23
N GLN A 41 4.04 -2.93 -3.32
CA GLN A 41 4.29 -4.36 -3.32
C GLN A 41 3.93 -4.95 -1.97
N LEU A 42 3.11 -6.00 -1.98
CA LEU A 42 2.79 -6.79 -0.80
C LEU A 42 3.82 -7.93 -0.69
N LEU A 43 4.74 -7.79 0.26
CA LEU A 43 5.84 -8.70 0.52
C LEU A 43 5.66 -9.42 1.85
N ARG A 44 6.57 -10.34 2.15
CA ARG A 44 6.72 -10.94 3.48
C ARG A 44 8.10 -10.61 4.03
N ASP A 45 8.18 -10.29 5.32
CA ASP A 45 9.45 -10.15 6.03
C ASP A 45 10.09 -11.52 6.33
N ASP A 46 11.28 -11.52 6.95
CA ASP A 46 12.01 -12.75 7.29
C ASP A 46 11.26 -13.67 8.26
N ALA A 47 10.30 -13.13 9.02
CA ALA A 47 9.42 -13.88 9.91
C ALA A 47 8.13 -14.34 9.20
N GLY A 48 8.02 -14.13 7.88
CA GLY A 48 6.86 -14.48 7.06
C GLY A 48 5.67 -13.54 7.22
N ARG A 49 5.80 -12.41 7.95
CA ARG A 49 4.72 -11.46 8.20
C ARG A 49 4.53 -10.53 7.01
N PRO A 50 3.28 -10.20 6.63
CA PRO A 50 3.03 -9.30 5.51
C PRO A 50 3.55 -7.88 5.80
N VAL A 51 4.19 -7.29 4.80
CA VAL A 51 4.62 -5.89 4.77
C VAL A 51 4.28 -5.28 3.42
N LEU A 52 3.98 -3.99 3.41
CA LEU A 52 3.72 -3.23 2.19
C LEU A 52 4.92 -2.33 1.90
N ARG A 53 5.62 -2.57 0.80
CA ARG A 53 6.61 -1.63 0.27
C ARG A 53 5.89 -0.64 -0.64
N MET A 54 5.99 0.65 -0.32
CA MET A 54 5.42 1.74 -1.12
C MET A 54 6.57 2.49 -1.79
N GLY A 55 6.60 2.52 -3.13
CA GLY A 55 7.57 3.32 -3.89
C GLY A 55 7.44 4.81 -3.58
N GLY A 56 8.52 5.57 -3.80
CA GLY A 56 8.49 7.02 -3.64
C GLY A 56 7.51 7.68 -4.62
N TYR A 57 6.94 8.82 -4.23
CA TYR A 57 6.02 9.61 -5.05
C TYR A 57 6.08 11.09 -4.71
N MET A 58 5.53 11.91 -5.61
CA MET A 58 5.31 13.32 -5.38
C MET A 58 3.82 13.58 -5.33
N THR A 59 3.36 14.17 -4.23
CA THR A 59 1.97 14.64 -4.11
C THR A 59 1.67 15.75 -5.10
N ALA A 60 0.40 16.04 -5.39
CA ALA A 60 0.04 17.15 -6.27
C ALA A 60 0.50 18.54 -5.76
N ARG A 61 0.83 18.64 -4.47
CA ARG A 61 1.37 19.86 -3.86
C ARG A 61 2.90 19.97 -3.93
N GLY A 62 3.57 19.02 -4.59
CA GLY A 62 5.03 19.00 -4.74
C GLY A 62 5.78 18.41 -3.54
N THR A 63 5.09 17.86 -2.54
CA THR A 63 5.75 17.13 -1.44
C THR A 63 6.29 15.82 -1.96
N VAL A 64 7.62 15.62 -1.84
CA VAL A 64 8.28 14.34 -2.13
C VAL A 64 8.14 13.42 -0.93
N VAL A 65 7.65 12.22 -1.18
CA VAL A 65 7.58 11.12 -0.22
C VAL A 65 8.53 10.05 -0.70
N ASP A 66 9.57 9.78 0.08
CA ASP A 66 10.51 8.70 -0.23
C ASP A 66 9.84 7.33 -0.14
N GLU A 67 10.47 6.35 -0.77
CA GLU A 67 10.08 4.95 -0.62
C GLU A 67 10.02 4.57 0.86
N ARG A 68 9.00 3.79 1.23
CA ARG A 68 8.76 3.44 2.63
C ARG A 68 8.11 2.08 2.76
N VAL A 69 8.56 1.29 3.73
CA VAL A 69 7.94 0.02 4.09
C VAL A 69 6.96 0.23 5.23
N TRP A 70 5.80 -0.44 5.15
CA TRP A 70 4.74 -0.38 6.15
C TRP A 70 4.48 -1.78 6.69
N THR A 71 4.44 -1.92 8.02
CA THR A 71 3.98 -3.18 8.63
C THR A 71 2.50 -3.40 8.33
N VAL A 72 2.03 -4.63 8.11
CA VAL A 72 0.61 -4.95 8.08
C VAL A 72 0.19 -5.49 9.45
N ARG A 73 -0.75 -4.82 10.12
CA ARG A 73 -1.26 -5.20 11.45
C ARG A 73 -2.38 -6.24 11.39
N GLU A 74 -3.16 -6.20 10.32
CA GLU A 74 -4.28 -7.12 10.11
C GLU A 74 -4.41 -7.40 8.62
N SER A 75 -4.59 -8.67 8.28
CA SER A 75 -4.86 -9.11 6.91
C SER A 75 -6.07 -10.04 6.93
N VAL A 76 -7.19 -9.61 6.34
CA VAL A 76 -8.42 -10.40 6.27
C VAL A 76 -8.74 -10.68 4.81
N GLN A 77 -8.64 -11.94 4.41
CA GLN A 77 -9.06 -12.38 3.09
C GLN A 77 -10.56 -12.71 3.10
N ARG A 78 -11.28 -12.22 2.10
CA ARG A 78 -12.70 -12.51 1.85
C ARG A 78 -12.88 -12.79 0.36
N GLY A 79 -12.93 -14.07 -0.01
CA GLY A 79 -12.99 -14.49 -1.40
C GLY A 79 -11.72 -14.11 -2.17
N ASP A 80 -11.90 -13.37 -3.25
CA ASP A 80 -10.88 -12.84 -4.15
C ASP A 80 -10.26 -11.51 -3.68
N ARG A 81 -10.65 -11.01 -2.49
CA ARG A 81 -10.15 -9.75 -1.95
C ARG A 81 -9.45 -9.92 -0.62
N ILE A 82 -8.46 -9.08 -0.36
CA ILE A 82 -7.75 -8.98 0.90
C ILE A 82 -7.80 -7.54 1.43
N ARG A 83 -8.18 -7.42 2.70
CA ARG A 83 -8.12 -6.15 3.42
C ARG A 83 -6.88 -6.11 4.29
N LEU A 84 -6.03 -5.11 4.06
CA LEU A 84 -4.77 -4.90 4.76
C LEU A 84 -4.88 -3.65 5.63
N ARG A 85 -4.86 -3.81 6.95
CA ARG A 85 -4.72 -2.66 7.86
C ARG A 85 -3.25 -2.35 8.07
N LEU A 86 -2.83 -1.16 7.65
CA LEU A 86 -1.46 -0.70 7.81
C LEU A 86 -1.13 -0.39 9.27
N GLY A 87 0.10 -0.65 9.65
CA GLY A 87 0.69 -0.27 10.92
C GLY A 87 1.66 0.89 10.77
N ARG A 88 2.77 0.84 11.51
CA ARG A 88 3.80 1.88 11.42
C ARG A 88 4.59 1.72 10.13
N SER A 89 5.08 2.85 9.61
CA SER A 89 6.16 2.81 8.66
C SER A 89 7.46 2.41 9.33
N LEU A 90 8.30 1.68 8.60
CA LEU A 90 9.67 1.38 8.96
C LEU A 90 10.59 2.45 8.32
N PRO A 91 11.73 2.76 8.96
CA PRO A 91 12.78 3.58 8.36
C PRO A 91 13.33 2.97 7.08
#